data_AF-A0A836RDR5-F1
#
_entry.id   AF-A0A836RDR5-F1
#
_cell.length_a   1.000
_cell.length_b   1.000
_cell.length_c   1.000
_cell.angle_alpha   90.00
_cell.angle_beta   90.00
_cell.angle_gamma   90.00
#
_symmetry.space_group_name_H-M   'P 1'
#
loop_
_entity.id
_entity.type
_entity.pdbx_description
1 polymer ?
#
loop_
_entity_poly.entity_id
_entity_poly.type
_entity_poly.pdbx_seq_one_letter_code
_entity_poly.pdbx_strand_id
1 'polypeptide(L)'
;AIYVLNVLLKHGVRIKAYDPKAVLNMKKIFPEERYNITYYKDQYTPLKHSDGLILLTEWLQFREPDFNIIKQSLSYPLIFDGRNQYSPKRMRELGIDYISVGRPI
;
A
#
# COMPACT_ATOMS: atom_id res chain seq x y z
N ALA A 1 10.82 -2.11 0.90
CA ALA A 1 9.85 -1.64 1.91
C ALA A 1 10.50 -0.81 3.03
N ILE A 2 11.49 -1.34 3.76
CA ILE A 2 12.13 -0.71 4.94
C ILE A 2 12.50 0.77 4.71
N TYR A 3 13.20 1.10 3.63
CA TYR A 3 13.58 2.48 3.32
C TYR A 3 12.37 3.42 3.19
N VAL A 4 11.34 3.01 2.44
CA VAL A 4 10.11 3.77 2.24
C VAL A 4 9.39 4.00 3.57
N LEU A 5 9.24 2.95 4.37
CA LEU A 5 8.62 3.04 5.69
C LEU A 5 9.38 4.02 6.60
N ASN A 6 10.71 3.94 6.63
CA ASN A 6 11.55 4.87 7.39
C ASN A 6 11.32 6.33 7.00
N VAL A 7 11.27 6.63 5.70
CA VAL A 7 11.05 7.99 5.21
C VAL A 7 9.64 8.48 5.59
N LEU A 8 8.61 7.66 5.40
CA LEU A 8 7.24 8.03 5.73
C LEU A 8 7.04 8.25 7.24
N LEU A 9 7.57 7.34 8.07
CA LEU A 9 7.49 7.46 9.53
C LEU A 9 8.21 8.72 10.03
N LYS A 10 9.35 9.08 9.44
CA LYS A 10 10.06 10.34 9.76
C LYS A 10 9.24 11.60 9.44
N HIS A 11 8.32 11.53 8.48
CA HIS A 11 7.40 12.61 8.14
C HIS A 11 6.06 12.53 8.90
N GLY A 12 5.97 11.66 9.93
CA GLY A 12 4.78 11.56 10.78
C GLY A 12 3.61 10.79 10.18
N VAL A 13 3.80 10.12 9.04
CA VAL A 13 2.74 9.35 8.38
C VAL A 13 2.29 8.18 9.26
N ARG A 14 0.97 7.98 9.36
CA ARG A 14 0.38 6.78 9.96
C ARG A 14 0.34 5.66 8.93
N ILE A 15 1.02 4.55 9.22
CA ILE A 15 1.14 3.44 8.29
C ILE A 15 0.21 2.30 8.72
N LYS A 16 -0.60 1.80 7.79
CA LYS A 16 -1.32 0.52 7.93
C LYS A 16 -0.68 -0.46 6.96
N ALA A 17 -0.04 -1.50 7.49
CA ALA A 17 0.81 -2.40 6.72
C ALA A 17 0.28 -3.83 6.72
N TYR A 18 0.43 -4.51 5.59
CA TYR A 18 0.17 -5.93 5.46
C TYR A 18 1.21 -6.56 4.53
N ASP A 19 1.70 -7.74 4.91
CA ASP A 19 2.51 -8.61 4.05
C ASP A 19 2.20 -10.06 4.44
N PRO A 20 1.96 -10.98 3.48
CA PRO A 20 1.59 -12.36 3.78
C PRO A 20 2.70 -13.18 4.47
N LYS A 21 3.96 -12.72 4.46
CA LYS A 21 5.12 -13.46 4.99
C LYS A 21 6.01 -12.65 5.93
N ALA A 22 6.06 -11.33 5.78
CA ALA A 22 7.08 -10.50 6.40
C ALA A 22 6.65 -9.83 7.72
N VAL A 23 5.36 -9.85 8.10
CA VAL A 23 4.85 -9.10 9.28
C VAL A 23 5.68 -9.34 10.54
N LEU A 24 6.01 -10.59 10.87
CA LEU A 24 6.79 -10.92 12.07
C LEU A 24 8.21 -10.31 12.04
N ASN A 25 8.86 -10.34 10.89
CA ASN A 25 10.19 -9.73 10.74
C ASN A 25 10.11 -8.20 10.74
N MET A 26 9.06 -7.65 10.13
CA MET A 26 8.84 -6.21 10.10
C MET A 26 8.57 -5.65 11.50
N LYS A 27 7.83 -6.35 12.37
CA LYS A 27 7.62 -5.96 13.78
C LYS A 27 8.92 -5.89 14.59
N LYS A 28 9.96 -6.66 14.24
CA LYS A 28 11.27 -6.58 14.90
C LYS A 28 12.02 -5.28 14.53
N ILE A 29 11.79 -4.78 13.32
CA ILE A 29 12.44 -3.56 12.80
C ILE A 29 11.63 -2.32 13.18
N PHE A 30 10.31 -2.39 13.06
CA PHE A 30 9.36 -1.32 13.34
C PHE A 30 8.26 -1.80 14.32
N PRO A 31 8.59 -1.99 15.61
CA PRO A 31 7.59 -2.34 16.62
C PRO A 31 6.51 -1.27 16.74
N GLU A 32 5.24 -1.69 16.84
CA GLU A 32 4.06 -0.81 16.88
C GLU A 32 4.07 0.10 18.11
N GLU A 33 4.75 -0.30 19.19
CA GLU A 33 4.89 0.48 20.42
C GLU A 33 5.84 1.67 20.26
N ARG A 34 6.68 1.69 19.21
CA ARG A 34 7.68 2.74 18.98
C ARG A 34 7.46 3.53 17.69
N TYR A 35 6.69 2.99 16.75
CA TYR A 35 6.47 3.58 15.44
C TYR A 35 4.99 3.72 15.13
N ASN A 36 4.61 4.76 14.39
CA ASN A 36 3.24 5.01 13.93
C ASN A 36 2.85 4.06 12.78
N ILE A 37 2.90 2.76 13.04
CA ILE A 37 2.58 1.67 12.12
C ILE A 37 1.65 0.67 12.80
N THR A 38 0.71 0.12 12.05
CA THR A 38 -0.17 -0.96 12.49
C THR A 38 -0.15 -2.08 11.46
N TYR A 39 0.05 -3.31 11.91
CA TYR A 39 0.11 -4.50 11.06
C TYR A 39 -1.24 -5.24 11.05
N TYR A 40 -1.71 -5.54 9.84
CA TYR A 40 -2.98 -6.23 9.60
C TYR A 40 -2.74 -7.68 9.18
N LYS A 41 -3.82 -8.48 9.19
CA LYS A 41 -3.79 -9.91 8.83
C LYS A 41 -4.26 -10.19 7.40
N ASP A 42 -4.83 -9.19 6.74
CA ASP A 42 -5.35 -9.25 5.38
C ASP A 42 -5.07 -7.95 4.62
N GLN A 43 -5.26 -7.98 3.30
CA GLN A 43 -4.92 -6.88 2.40
C GLN A 43 -5.95 -5.75 2.33
N TYR A 44 -7.19 -5.97 2.74
CA TYR A 44 -8.27 -5.02 2.54
C TYR A 44 -8.58 -4.18 3.79
N THR A 45 -8.49 -4.78 4.98
CA THR A 45 -8.64 -4.05 6.25
C THR A 45 -7.73 -2.82 6.38
N PRO A 46 -6.42 -2.84 6.01
CA PRO A 46 -5.57 -1.65 6.09
C PRO A 46 -5.99 -0.52 5.12
N LEU A 47 -6.86 -0.77 4.14
CA LEU A 47 -7.28 0.26 3.18
C LEU A 47 -8.36 1.17 3.76
N LYS A 48 -9.18 0.67 4.70
CA LYS A 48 -10.30 1.43 5.27
C LYS A 48 -9.83 2.74 5.90
N HIS A 49 -10.37 3.86 5.42
CA HIS A 49 -10.01 5.22 5.88
C HIS A 49 -8.51 5.52 5.75
N SER A 50 -7.87 5.01 4.69
CA SER A 50 -6.49 5.37 4.33
C SER A 50 -6.51 6.32 3.14
N ASP A 51 -5.60 7.30 3.13
CA ASP A 51 -5.56 8.32 2.08
C ASP A 51 -5.02 7.80 0.74
N GLY A 52 -4.30 6.68 0.76
CA GLY A 52 -3.80 6.02 -0.43
C GLY A 52 -3.16 4.67 -0.13
N LEU A 53 -2.86 3.94 -1.18
CA LEU A 53 -2.18 2.65 -1.15
C LEU A 53 -0.77 2.77 -1.74
N ILE A 54 0.22 2.12 -1.11
CA ILE A 54 1.57 1.96 -1.67
C ILE A 54 1.87 0.47 -1.82
N LEU A 55 2.04 0.00 -3.06
CA LEU A 55 2.43 -1.38 -3.37
C LEU A 55 3.97 -1.47 -3.44
N LEU A 56 4.57 -2.18 -2.48
CA LEU A 56 6.03 -2.28 -2.33
C LEU A 56 6.58 -3.70 -2.53
N THR A 57 5.73 -4.68 -2.77
CA THR A 57 6.07 -6.10 -2.93
C THR A 57 5.15 -6.74 -3.96
N GLU A 58 5.66 -7.74 -4.67
CA GLU A 58 5.04 -8.32 -5.86
C GLU A 58 4.32 -9.66 -5.61
N TRP A 59 3.82 -9.88 -4.39
CA TRP A 59 3.09 -11.09 -4.01
C TRP A 59 1.90 -11.36 -4.95
N LEU A 60 1.67 -12.65 -5.27
CA LEU A 60 0.61 -13.07 -6.21
C LEU A 60 -0.77 -12.52 -5.86
N GLN A 61 -1.14 -12.53 -4.57
CA GLN A 61 -2.42 -12.02 -4.09
C GLN A 61 -2.66 -10.51 -4.37
N PHE A 62 -1.59 -9.76 -4.65
CA PHE A 62 -1.67 -8.33 -4.97
C PHE A 62 -1.78 -8.06 -6.47
N ARG A 63 -1.58 -9.05 -7.35
CA ARG A 63 -1.56 -8.84 -8.81
C ARG A 63 -2.94 -8.58 -9.39
N GLU A 64 -3.97 -9.23 -8.85
CA GLU A 64 -5.35 -9.11 -9.30
C GLU A 64 -6.29 -8.88 -8.11
N PRO A 65 -6.18 -7.71 -7.45
CA PRO A 65 -7.06 -7.39 -6.34
C PRO A 65 -8.44 -6.98 -6.86
N ASP A 66 -9.42 -6.95 -5.97
CA ASP A 66 -10.68 -6.28 -6.26
C ASP A 66 -10.48 -4.75 -6.15
N PHE A 67 -10.34 -4.10 -7.31
CA PHE A 67 -10.16 -2.66 -7.39
C PHE A 67 -11.40 -1.86 -6.94
N ASN A 68 -12.61 -2.44 -7.00
CA ASN A 68 -13.80 -1.77 -6.47
C ASN A 68 -13.72 -1.69 -4.94
N ILE A 69 -13.29 -2.77 -4.28
CA ILE A 69 -13.05 -2.77 -2.83
C ILE A 69 -11.97 -1.74 -2.47
N ILE A 70 -10.85 -1.70 -3.21
CA ILE A 70 -9.78 -0.71 -2.98
C ILE A 70 -10.33 0.71 -3.09
N LYS A 71 -10.98 1.03 -4.21
CA LYS A 71 -11.52 2.35 -4.50
C LYS A 71 -12.52 2.83 -3.45
N GLN A 72 -13.40 1.95 -2.97
CA GLN A 72 -14.40 2.29 -1.95
C GLN A 72 -13.83 2.40 -0.54
N SER A 73 -12.70 1.74 -0.26
CA SER A 73 -12.10 1.72 1.08
C SER A 73 -11.23 2.94 1.37
N LEU A 74 -10.57 3.49 0.34
CA LEU A 74 -9.67 4.63 0.46
C LEU A 74 -10.45 5.96 0.50
N SER A 75 -9.93 6.93 1.27
CA SER A 75 -10.45 8.30 1.29
C SER A 75 -10.24 9.00 -0.06
N TYR A 76 -9.10 8.72 -0.69
CA TYR A 76 -8.78 9.12 -2.06
C TYR A 76 -8.32 7.87 -2.82
N PRO A 77 -8.87 7.57 -4.01
CA PRO A 77 -8.51 6.38 -4.76
C PRO A 77 -7.13 6.54 -5.43
N LEU A 78 -6.09 6.68 -4.60
CA LEU A 78 -4.71 6.93 -4.99
C LEU A 78 -3.85 5.70 -4.72
N ILE A 79 -3.14 5.23 -5.74
CA ILE A 79 -2.24 4.08 -5.68
C ILE A 79 -0.85 4.49 -6.18
N PHE A 80 0.16 4.28 -5.34
CA PHE A 80 1.57 4.28 -5.73
C PHE A 80 2.05 2.84 -5.92
N ASP A 81 2.39 2.46 -7.15
CA ASP A 81 2.87 1.12 -7.46
C ASP A 81 4.38 1.11 -7.74
N GLY A 82 5.15 0.72 -6.72
CA GLY A 82 6.59 0.54 -6.80
C GLY A 82 7.04 -0.77 -7.47
N ARG A 83 6.09 -1.54 -8.03
CA ARG A 83 6.29 -2.86 -8.64
C ARG A 83 5.69 -2.97 -10.04
N ASN A 84 5.03 -1.92 -10.52
CA ASN A 84 4.46 -1.83 -11.86
C ASN A 84 3.49 -2.98 -12.20
N GLN A 85 2.80 -3.53 -11.19
CA GLN A 85 1.88 -4.65 -11.31
C GLN A 85 0.60 -4.27 -12.07
N TYR A 86 0.13 -3.03 -11.93
CA TYR A 86 -1.13 -2.61 -12.55
C TYR A 86 -0.93 -1.87 -13.88
N SER A 87 -1.92 -2.01 -14.76
CA SER A 87 -1.98 -1.29 -16.03
C SER A 87 -2.42 0.16 -15.80
N PRO A 88 -1.62 1.18 -16.20
CA PRO A 88 -2.01 2.58 -16.06
C PRO A 88 -3.35 2.90 -16.75
N LYS A 89 -3.58 2.32 -17.94
CA LYS A 89 -4.83 2.49 -18.68
C LYS A 89 -6.03 1.99 -17.87
N ARG A 90 -5.94 0.78 -17.32
CA ARG A 90 -7.01 0.17 -16.52
C ARG A 90 -7.29 0.97 -15.25
N MET A 91 -6.27 1.48 -14.57
CA MET A 91 -6.47 2.29 -13.36
C MET A 91 -7.19 3.60 -13.68
N ARG A 92 -6.81 4.24 -14.80
CA ARG A 92 -7.48 5.45 -15.29
C ARG A 92 -8.95 5.22 -15.63
N GLU A 93 -9.25 4.11 -16.31
CA GLU A 93 -10.63 3.70 -16.63
C GLU A 93 -11.48 3.43 -15.37
N LEU A 94 -10.86 2.94 -14.30
CA LEU A 94 -11.51 2.72 -13.00
C LEU A 94 -11.64 4.00 -12.16
N GLY A 95 -11.08 5.13 -12.62
CA GLY A 95 -11.04 6.38 -11.86
C GLY A 95 -10.19 6.28 -10.60
N ILE A 96 -9.05 5.59 -10.71
CA ILE A 96 -8.02 5.48 -9.67
C ILE A 96 -6.82 6.31 -10.12
N ASP A 97 -6.40 7.26 -9.28
CA ASP A 97 -5.16 8.00 -9.48
C ASP A 97 -3.99 7.04 -9.26
N TYR A 98 -3.23 6.79 -10.32
CA TYR A 98 -2.22 5.74 -10.33
C TYR A 98 -0.86 6.27 -10.73
N ILE A 99 0.10 6.13 -9.83
CA ILE A 99 1.48 6.56 -10.01
C ILE A 99 2.35 5.31 -9.98
N SER A 100 3.14 5.10 -11.03
CA SER A 100 4.00 3.93 -11.18
C SER A 100 5.39 4.31 -11.67
N VAL A 101 6.37 3.43 -11.47
CA VAL A 101 7.77 3.76 -11.69
C VAL A 101 8.10 3.72 -13.19
N GLY A 102 8.59 4.84 -13.73
CA GLY A 102 9.06 4.92 -15.12
C GLY A 102 7.95 4.83 -16.16
N ARG A 103 6.70 5.14 -15.79
CA ARG A 103 5.54 5.16 -16.69
C ARG A 103 4.84 6.53 -16.63
N PRO A 104 4.15 6.95 -17.70
CA PRO A 104 3.39 8.19 -17.70
C PRO A 104 2.31 8.21 -16.61
N ILE A 105 2.04 9.41 -16.09
CA ILE A 105 0.93 9.71 -15.19
C ILE A 105 -0.35 9.87 -16.01
#